data_AF-A0A7C6Y2U4-F1
#
_entry.id   AF-A0A7C6Y2U4-F1
#
_cell.length_a   1.000
_cell.length_b   1.000
_cell.length_c   1.000
_cell.angle_alpha   90.00
_cell.angle_beta   90.00
_cell.angle_gamma   90.00
#
_symmetry.space_group_name_H-M   'P 1'
#
loop_
_entity.id
_entity.type
_entity.pdbx_description
1 polymer ?
#
loop_
_entity_poly.entity_id
_entity_poly.type
_entity_poly.pdbx_seq_one_letter_code
_entity_poly.pdbx_strand_id
1 'polypeptide(L)'
;MKKIIYIFSDGGLKRKDNTLCFYSEHQRKFLPVEDISDIYIFGEVDFNKKLLELLSQKEIIIHYFNHYGYYMGSFYPREHYNSGYMTLKQAEYYLDPEKRLVIAQSLVK
;
A
#
# COMPACT_ATOMS: atom_id res chain seq x y z
N MET A 1 3.53 -16.54 -2.11
CA MET A 1 3.62 -15.27 -1.34
C MET A 1 3.70 -14.14 -2.35
N LYS A 2 2.87 -13.10 -2.21
CA LYS A 2 2.97 -11.90 -3.05
C LYS A 2 4.29 -11.16 -2.72
N LYS A 3 4.84 -10.46 -3.71
CA LYS A 3 6.12 -9.78 -3.68
C LYS A 3 5.94 -8.30 -3.34
N ILE A 4 6.90 -7.77 -2.61
CA ILE A 4 7.05 -6.33 -2.39
C ILE A 4 7.99 -5.78 -3.45
N ILE A 5 7.60 -4.67 -4.09
CA ILE A 5 8.40 -3.97 -5.08
C ILE A 5 8.99 -2.70 -4.47
N TYR A 6 10.29 -2.49 -4.68
CA TYR A 6 11.00 -1.29 -4.27
C TYR A 6 11.46 -0.52 -5.51
N ILE A 7 11.16 0.78 -5.56
CA ILE A 7 11.50 1.67 -6.68
C ILE A 7 12.34 2.82 -6.14
N PHE A 8 13.64 2.79 -6.46
CA PHE A 8 14.61 3.82 -6.09
C PHE A 8 14.94 4.80 -7.22
N SER A 9 14.60 4.44 -8.46
CA SER A 9 14.89 5.25 -9.64
C SER A 9 13.72 6.16 -9.98
N ASP A 10 14.04 7.34 -10.49
CA ASP A 10 13.05 8.27 -11.03
C ASP A 10 12.43 7.72 -12.31
N GLY A 11 11.19 8.14 -12.60
CA GLY A 11 10.49 7.75 -13.80
C GLY A 11 8.98 7.78 -13.65
N GLY A 12 8.30 6.75 -14.13
CA GLY A 12 6.85 6.68 -14.08
C GLY A 12 6.32 5.26 -13.95
N LEU A 13 5.15 5.17 -13.34
CA LEU A 13 4.34 3.96 -13.27
C LEU A 13 3.08 4.15 -14.09
N LYS A 14 2.80 3.18 -14.95
CA LYS A 14 1.56 3.15 -15.72
C LYS A 14 0.96 1.76 -15.77
N ARG A 15 -0.37 1.73 -15.85
CA ARG A 15 -1.11 0.56 -16.28
C ARG A 15 -0.82 0.28 -17.76
N LYS A 16 -0.44 -0.96 -18.07
CA LYS A 16 -0.48 -1.50 -19.43
C LYS A 16 -1.35 -2.76 -19.38
N ASP A 17 -2.58 -2.66 -19.86
CA ASP A 17 -3.59 -3.71 -19.77
C ASP A 17 -3.81 -4.16 -18.32
N ASN A 18 -3.52 -5.42 -17.98
CA ASN A 18 -3.59 -5.95 -16.61
C ASN A 18 -2.20 -6.09 -15.96
N THR A 19 -1.21 -5.34 -16.42
CA THR A 19 0.17 -5.38 -15.93
C THR A 19 0.62 -3.98 -15.51
N LEU A 20 1.44 -3.92 -14.46
CA LEU A 20 2.12 -2.70 -14.04
C LEU A 20 3.38 -2.51 -14.89
N CYS A 21 3.57 -1.31 -15.44
CA CYS A 21 4.77 -0.97 -16.19
C CYS A 21 5.49 0.18 -15.49
N PHE A 22 6.70 -0.09 -15.01
CA PHE A 22 7.66 0.93 -14.64
C PHE A 22 8.47 1.34 -15.86
N TYR A 23 8.71 2.63 -16.04
CA TYR A 23 9.57 3.17 -17.07
C TYR A 23 10.40 4.33 -16.52
N SER A 24 11.64 4.41 -16.96
CA SER A 24 12.57 5.51 -16.73
C SER A 24 13.34 5.74 -18.03
N GLU A 25 14.30 6.66 -18.05
CA GLU A 25 15.13 6.93 -19.23
C GLU A 25 15.90 5.69 -19.72
N HIS A 26 16.30 4.80 -18.81
CA HIS A 26 17.20 3.68 -19.14
C HIS A 26 16.54 2.30 -19.07
N GLN A 27 15.40 2.18 -18.38
CA GLN A 27 14.77 0.89 -18.16
C GLN A 27 13.26 0.97 -18.31
N ARG A 28 12.70 -0.11 -18.87
CA ARG A 28 11.26 -0.37 -18.91
C ARG A 28 11.00 -1.78 -18.40
N LYS A 29 10.29 -1.89 -17.29
CA LYS A 29 10.01 -3.17 -16.61
C LYS A 29 8.52 -3.42 -16.54
N PHE A 30 8.12 -4.64 -16.86
CA PHE A 30 6.75 -5.13 -16.70
C PHE A 30 6.67 -6.00 -15.46
N LEU A 31 5.70 -5.72 -14.61
CA LEU A 31 5.49 -6.36 -13.32
C LEU A 31 4.04 -6.90 -13.29
N PRO A 32 3.85 -8.22 -13.34
CA PRO A 32 2.53 -8.83 -13.21
C PRO A 32 1.91 -8.44 -11.87
N VAL A 33 0.71 -7.84 -11.89
CA VAL A 33 0.07 -7.33 -10.68
C VAL A 33 -0.41 -8.41 -9.72
N GLU A 34 -0.67 -9.62 -10.21
CA GLU A 34 -1.12 -10.74 -9.37
C GLU A 34 -0.05 -11.16 -8.35
N ASP A 35 1.22 -10.91 -8.67
CA ASP A 35 2.36 -11.27 -7.85
C ASP A 35 2.77 -10.15 -6.89
N ILE A 36 2.08 -9.02 -6.83
CA ILE A 36 2.48 -7.84 -6.05
C ILE A 36 1.53 -7.65 -4.86
N SER A 37 2.08 -7.40 -3.68
CA SER A 37 1.31 -6.95 -2.51
C SER A 37 1.44 -5.44 -2.31
N ASP A 38 2.67 -4.93 -2.40
CA ASP A 38 2.99 -3.56 -2.02
C ASP A 38 4.06 -2.98 -2.95
N ILE A 39 4.01 -1.66 -3.12
CA ILE A 39 4.99 -0.89 -3.89
C ILE A 39 5.53 0.23 -3.00
N TYR A 40 6.85 0.26 -2.81
CA TYR A 40 7.55 1.28 -2.05
C TYR A 40 8.31 2.19 -3.01
N ILE A 41 7.97 3.48 -3.03
CA ILE A 41 8.57 4.48 -3.91
C ILE A 41 9.48 5.41 -3.11
N PHE A 42 10.76 5.39 -3.45
CA PHE A 42 11.80 6.29 -2.93
C PHE A 42 12.29 7.31 -3.97
N GLY A 43 12.14 7.01 -5.27
CA GLY A 43 12.45 7.94 -6.37
C GLY A 43 11.29 8.87 -6.71
N GLU A 44 11.54 9.85 -7.59
CA GLU A 44 10.51 10.71 -8.16
C GLU A 44 9.73 9.97 -9.26
N VAL A 45 8.48 9.59 -8.96
CA VAL A 45 7.69 8.72 -9.84
C VAL A 45 6.34 9.33 -10.16
N ASP A 46 6.09 9.52 -11.45
CA ASP A 46 4.79 9.95 -11.96
C ASP A 46 3.81 8.77 -12.11
N PHE A 47 2.57 8.97 -11.70
CA PHE A 47 1.47 8.08 -12.02
C PHE A 47 0.13 8.81 -12.04
N ASN A 48 -0.91 8.15 -12.55
CA ASN A 48 -2.23 8.75 -12.72
C ASN A 48 -3.34 7.90 -12.12
N LYS A 49 -4.57 8.43 -12.15
CA LYS A 49 -5.77 7.76 -11.65
C LYS A 49 -5.97 6.36 -12.22
N LYS A 50 -5.71 6.14 -13.51
CA LYS A 50 -5.89 4.81 -14.16
C LYS A 50 -4.99 3.75 -13.54
N LEU A 51 -3.80 4.14 -13.07
CA LEU A 51 -2.95 3.25 -12.30
C LEU A 51 -3.57 2.95 -10.93
N LEU A 52 -3.96 3.98 -10.18
CA LEU A 52 -4.55 3.82 -8.85
C LEU A 52 -5.83 2.96 -8.87
N GLU A 53 -6.64 3.06 -9.93
CA GLU A 53 -7.80 2.20 -10.16
C GLU A 53 -7.40 0.72 -10.28
N LEU A 54 -6.33 0.41 -11.03
CA LEU A 54 -5.81 -0.96 -11.14
C LEU A 54 -5.28 -1.46 -9.79
N LEU A 55 -4.48 -0.65 -9.11
CA LEU A 55 -3.92 -1.02 -7.80
C LEU A 55 -5.05 -1.27 -6.79
N SER A 56 -6.12 -0.45 -6.82
CA SER A 56 -7.27 -0.65 -5.95
C SER A 56 -8.06 -1.93 -6.26
N GLN A 57 -8.18 -2.30 -7.53
CA GLN A 57 -8.82 -3.56 -7.95
C GLN A 57 -7.99 -4.79 -7.58
N LYS A 58 -6.67 -4.63 -7.47
CA LYS A 58 -5.71 -5.69 -7.17
C LYS A 58 -5.27 -5.72 -5.71
N GLU A 59 -5.82 -4.81 -4.90
CA GLU A 59 -5.53 -4.69 -3.48
C GLU A 59 -4.04 -4.43 -3.21
N ILE A 60 -3.41 -3.64 -4.08
CA ILE A 60 -1.99 -3.29 -3.99
C ILE A 60 -1.87 -1.91 -3.32
N ILE A 61 -1.15 -1.86 -2.20
CA ILE A 61 -0.86 -0.60 -1.50
C ILE A 61 0.40 0.02 -2.12
N ILE A 62 0.40 1.35 -2.24
CA ILE A 62 1.57 2.11 -2.68
C ILE A 62 1.98 3.08 -1.59
N HIS A 63 3.23 2.97 -1.16
CA HIS A 63 3.86 3.78 -0.13
C HIS A 63 4.81 4.77 -0.78
N TYR A 64 4.75 6.02 -0.36
CA TYR A 64 5.59 7.10 -0.87
C TYR A 64 6.53 7.61 0.23
N PHE A 65 7.79 7.83 -0.15
CA PHE A 65 8.85 8.35 0.70
C PHE A 65 9.47 9.57 0.02
N ASN A 66 9.90 10.56 0.82
CA ASN A 66 10.60 11.72 0.26
C ASN A 66 12.07 11.39 -0.08
N HIS A 67 12.78 12.40 -0.61
CA HIS A 67 14.20 12.33 -0.94
C HIS A 67 15.11 11.78 0.18
N TYR A 68 14.75 12.02 1.44
CA TYR A 68 15.52 11.57 2.61
C TYR A 68 15.06 10.21 3.15
N GLY A 69 14.14 9.53 2.47
CA GLY A 69 13.60 8.24 2.89
C GLY A 69 12.56 8.34 4.01
N TYR A 70 12.05 9.54 4.34
CA TYR A 70 10.95 9.68 5.29
C TYR A 70 9.62 9.31 4.64
N TYR A 71 8.83 8.50 5.34
CA TYR A 71 7.49 8.11 4.92
C TYR A 71 6.58 9.34 4.82
N MET A 72 6.01 9.53 3.63
CA MET A 72 5.13 10.65 3.32
C MET A 72 3.65 10.27 3.32
N GLY A 73 3.35 9.00 3.07
CA GLY A 73 1.99 8.52 3.03
C GLY A 73 1.84 7.28 2.18
N SER A 74 0.61 6.76 2.16
CA SER A 74 0.23 5.64 1.31
C SER A 74 -1.08 5.94 0.64
N PHE A 75 -1.22 5.49 -0.59
CA PHE A 75 -2.55 5.27 -1.14
C PHE A 75 -2.99 3.86 -0.73
N TYR A 76 -4.00 3.81 0.12
CA TYR A 76 -4.60 2.58 0.62
C TYR A 76 -5.86 2.27 -0.22
N PRO A 77 -5.89 1.14 -0.95
CA PRO A 77 -7.09 0.66 -1.64
C PRO A 77 -8.31 0.61 -0.72
N ARG A 78 -9.51 0.70 -1.32
CA ARG A 78 -10.73 0.41 -0.57
C ARG A 78 -10.63 -0.98 0.06
N GLU A 79 -11.00 -1.10 1.33
CA GLU A 79 -11.01 -2.39 2.03
C GLU A 79 -11.98 -3.37 1.35
N HIS A 80 -11.50 -4.58 1.07
CA HIS A 80 -12.30 -5.68 0.53
C HIS A 80 -12.71 -6.69 1.61
N TYR A 81 -11.92 -6.82 2.68
CA TYR A 81 -12.24 -7.66 3.86
C TYR A 81 -13.05 -6.90 4.92
N ASN A 82 -14.23 -6.43 4.54
CA ASN A 82 -15.10 -5.70 5.46
C ASN A 82 -15.83 -6.67 6.41
N SER A 83 -15.51 -6.63 7.70
CA SER A 83 -16.26 -7.35 8.75
C SER A 83 -16.85 -6.36 9.74
N GLY A 84 -18.14 -6.04 9.55
CA GLY A 84 -18.85 -5.14 10.47
C GLY A 84 -18.85 -5.65 11.91
N TYR A 85 -18.89 -6.96 12.11
CA TYR A 85 -18.73 -7.58 13.43
C TYR A 85 -17.37 -7.24 14.05
N MET A 86 -16.28 -7.39 13.29
CA MET A 86 -14.93 -7.09 13.78
C MET A 86 -14.78 -5.59 14.09
N THR A 87 -15.26 -4.71 13.22
CA THR A 87 -15.23 -3.26 13.45
C THR A 87 -15.96 -2.87 14.72
N LEU A 88 -17.15 -3.44 14.96
CA LEU A 88 -17.90 -3.20 16.19
C LEU A 88 -17.16 -3.73 17.43
N LYS A 89 -16.50 -4.89 17.33
CA LYS A 89 -15.68 -5.42 18.42
C LYS A 89 -14.44 -4.58 18.70
N GLN A 90 -13.77 -4.07 17.68
CA GLN A 90 -12.65 -3.13 17.84
C GLN A 90 -13.09 -1.85 18.55
N ALA A 91 -14.24 -1.27 18.14
CA ALA A 91 -14.81 -0.10 18.80
C ALA A 91 -15.22 -0.39 20.26
N GLU A 92 -15.87 -1.53 20.51
CA GLU A 92 -16.26 -1.97 21.86
C GLU A 92 -15.03 -2.05 22.79
N TYR A 93 -13.95 -2.68 22.34
CA TYR A 93 -12.72 -2.83 23.13
C TYR A 93 -11.98 -1.51 23.33
N TYR A 94 -12.08 -0.57 22.40
CA TYR A 94 -11.47 0.75 22.54
C TYR A 94 -12.23 1.65 23.51
N LEU A 95 -13.57 1.57 23.51
CA LEU A 95 -14.44 2.40 24.34
C LEU A 95 -14.46 1.96 25.80
N ASP A 96 -14.19 0.69 26.09
CA ASP A 96 -14.06 0.12 27.44
C ASP A 96 -12.62 0.29 27.96
N PRO A 97 -12.38 1.12 29.00
CA PRO A 97 -11.03 1.38 29.50
C PRO A 97 -10.28 0.14 29.99
N GLU A 98 -10.96 -0.84 30.59
CA GLU A 98 -10.33 -2.05 31.11
C GLU A 98 -9.88 -2.94 29.95
N LYS A 99 -10.76 -3.16 28.96
CA LYS A 99 -10.41 -3.92 27.75
C LYS A 99 -9.31 -3.24 26.94
N ARG A 100 -9.37 -1.92 26.80
CA ARG A 100 -8.35 -1.12 26.11
C ARG A 100 -6.99 -1.26 26.80
N LEU A 101 -6.96 -1.21 28.13
CA LEU A 101 -5.73 -1.31 28.90
C LEU A 101 -5.07 -2.69 28.73
N VAL A 102 -5.86 -3.77 28.71
CA VAL A 102 -5.34 -5.13 28.47
C VAL A 102 -4.62 -5.23 27.11
N ILE A 103 -5.20 -4.64 26.05
CA ILE A 103 -4.53 -4.60 24.73
C ILE A 103 -3.29 -3.70 24.78
N ALA A 104 -3.37 -2.52 25.39
CA ALA A 104 -2.22 -1.61 25.47
C ALA A 104 -1.04 -2.24 26.21
N GLN A 105 -1.29 -2.93 27.33
CA GLN A 105 -0.25 -3.63 28.10
C GLN A 105 0.38 -4.79 27.32
N SER A 106 -0.36 -5.46 26.43
CA SER A 106 0.20 -6.54 25.63
C SER A 106 1.12 -6.03 24.52
N LEU A 107 0.92 -4.80 24.04
CA LEU A 107 1.74 -4.15 23.01
C LEU A 107 3.01 -3.47 23.55
N VAL A 108 2.97 -2.96 24.78
CA VAL A 108 4.08 -2.17 25.40
C VAL A 108 5.10 -3.03 26.16
N LYS A 109 4.87 -4.35 26.26
CA LYS A 109 5.74 -5.27 27.01
C LYS A 109 7.22 -5.18 26.65
#